data_AF-L0FBJ2-F1
#
_entry.id   AF-L0FBJ2-F1
#
_cell.length_a   1.000
_cell.length_b   1.000
_cell.length_c   1.000
_cell.angle_alpha   90.00
_cell.angle_beta   90.00
_cell.angle_gamma   90.00
#
_symmetry.space_group_name_H-M   'P 1'
#
loop_
_entity.id
_entity.type
_entity.pdbx_description
1 polymer ?
#
loop_
_entity_poly.entity_id
_entity_poly.type
_entity_poly.pdbx_seq_one_letter_code
_entity_poly.pdbx_strand_id
1 'polypeptide(L)'
;MDTQKVTQNYRLNKWTQLIRECRSSGQTVTAWCAEHNIHPSSYFYWLKRVRTAACEALPALQTETNSIVPISFSLPQVNPTATDSLTPAIVVRLDSVSLEIHNTASLDLIENTLRALQHVR
;
A
#
# COMPACT_ATOMS: atom_id res chain seq x y z
N MET A 1 46.97 13.60 -14.36
CA MET A 1 45.50 13.56 -14.20
C MET A 1 44.91 12.97 -15.46
N ASP A 2 44.01 11.99 -15.33
CA ASP A 2 43.34 11.35 -16.46
C ASP A 2 42.12 12.21 -16.87
N THR A 3 42.25 12.94 -17.98
CA THR A 3 41.24 13.88 -18.48
C THR A 3 39.92 13.20 -18.86
N GLN A 4 39.96 11.92 -19.22
CA GLN A 4 38.78 11.13 -19.55
C GLN A 4 37.96 10.84 -18.28
N LYS A 5 38.63 10.44 -17.19
CA LYS A 5 37.98 10.23 -15.88
C LYS A 5 37.34 11.50 -15.34
N VAL A 6 38.02 12.64 -15.47
CA VAL A 6 37.47 13.94 -15.04
C VAL A 6 36.20 14.28 -15.83
N THR A 7 36.23 14.10 -17.16
CA THR A 7 35.08 14.36 -18.03
C THR A 7 33.90 13.45 -17.71
N GLN A 8 34.16 12.16 -17.44
CA GLN A 8 33.14 11.20 -17.07
C GLN A 8 32.46 11.58 -15.75
N ASN A 9 33.24 11.91 -14.72
CA ASN A 9 32.71 12.34 -13.43
C ASN A 9 31.89 13.62 -13.55
N TYR A 10 32.36 14.60 -14.33
CA TYR A 10 31.62 15.83 -14.59
C TYR A 10 30.25 15.56 -15.21
N ARG A 11 30.19 14.73 -16.26
CA ARG A 11 28.92 14.36 -16.90
C ARG A 11 28.00 13.61 -15.93
N LEU A 12 28.53 12.68 -15.15
CA LEU A 12 27.76 11.91 -14.18
C LEU A 12 27.13 12.83 -13.11
N ASN A 13 27.90 13.79 -12.59
CA ASN A 13 27.42 14.79 -11.63
C ASN A 13 26.33 15.68 -12.24
N LYS A 14 26.55 16.20 -13.46
CA LYS A 14 25.56 17.00 -14.18
C LYS A 14 24.23 16.26 -14.34
N TRP A 15 24.28 15.01 -14.80
CA TRP A 15 23.08 14.20 -14.99
C TRP A 15 22.41 13.79 -13.69
N THR A 16 23.19 13.61 -12.62
CA THR A 16 22.62 13.38 -11.28
C THR A 16 21.77 14.56 -10.83
N GLN A 17 22.22 15.79 -11.06
CA GLN A 17 21.44 17.00 -10.74
C GLN A 17 20.17 17.09 -11.59
N LEU A 18 20.26 16.92 -12.91
CA LEU A 18 19.11 16.95 -13.81
C LEU A 18 18.05 15.90 -13.45
N ILE A 19 18.47 14.68 -13.10
CA ILE A 19 17.55 13.62 -12.66
C ILE A 19 16.88 13.98 -11.34
N ARG A 20 17.61 14.59 -10.40
CA ARG A 20 17.01 15.06 -9.13
C ARG A 20 15.95 16.12 -9.39
N GLU A 21 16.26 17.11 -10.24
CA GLU A 21 15.34 18.17 -10.64
C GLU A 21 14.07 17.62 -11.30
N CYS A 22 14.22 16.72 -12.28
CA CYS A 22 13.10 16.02 -12.92
C CYS A 22 12.23 15.26 -11.91
N ARG A 23 12.83 14.65 -10.87
CA ARG A 23 12.08 13.92 -9.84
C ARG A 23 11.38 14.84 -8.85
N SER A 24 11.98 16.00 -8.54
CA SER A 24 11.38 16.99 -7.65
C SER A 24 10.32 17.87 -8.33
N SER A 25 10.31 17.95 -9.67
CA SER A 25 9.37 18.79 -10.40
C SER A 25 7.93 18.29 -10.36
N GLY A 26 7.71 17.01 -10.02
CA GLY A 26 6.39 16.37 -10.06
C GLY A 26 5.86 16.14 -11.48
N GLN A 27 6.60 16.54 -12.51
CA GLN A 27 6.24 16.34 -13.91
C GLN A 27 6.53 14.90 -14.36
N THR A 28 5.89 14.47 -15.45
CA THR A 28 6.33 13.24 -16.13
C THR A 28 7.69 13.47 -16.76
N VAL A 29 8.50 12.40 -16.86
CA VAL A 29 9.84 12.46 -17.48
C VAL A 29 9.77 13.04 -18.90
N THR A 30 8.73 12.71 -19.67
CA THR A 30 8.56 13.19 -21.04
C THR A 30 8.29 14.69 -21.12
N ALA A 31 7.42 15.22 -20.26
CA ALA A 31 7.12 16.66 -20.19
C ALA A 31 8.36 17.46 -19.76
N TRP A 32 9.04 17.02 -18.71
CA TRP A 32 10.26 17.65 -18.22
C TRP A 32 11.38 17.61 -19.27
N CYS A 33 11.55 16.47 -19.95
CA CYS A 33 12.53 16.37 -21.04
C CYS A 33 12.24 17.36 -22.19
N ALA A 34 10.97 17.55 -22.55
CA ALA A 34 10.58 18.51 -23.59
C ALA A 34 10.90 19.96 -23.18
N GLU A 35 10.56 20.37 -21.95
CA GLU A 35 10.85 21.70 -21.41
C GLU A 35 12.36 22.00 -21.33
N HIS A 36 13.15 20.99 -20.94
CA HIS A 36 14.59 21.11 -20.77
C HIS A 36 15.40 20.79 -22.04
N ASN A 37 14.75 20.62 -23.19
CA ASN A 37 15.38 20.30 -24.49
C ASN A 37 16.27 19.04 -24.42
N ILE A 38 15.83 18.03 -23.68
CA ILE A 38 16.51 16.76 -23.50
C ILE A 38 15.76 15.69 -24.29
N HIS A 39 16.48 14.91 -25.08
CA HIS A 39 15.87 13.75 -25.72
C HIS A 39 15.59 12.65 -24.67
N PRO A 40 14.38 12.06 -24.61
CA PRO A 40 14.03 11.06 -23.59
C PRO A 40 14.99 9.87 -23.55
N SER A 41 15.48 9.40 -24.70
CA SER A 41 16.47 8.31 -24.73
C SER A 41 17.79 8.68 -24.02
N SER A 42 18.24 9.93 -24.13
CA SER A 42 19.42 10.41 -23.41
C SER A 42 19.18 10.43 -21.91
N TYR A 43 17.99 10.87 -21.49
CA TYR A 43 17.60 10.83 -20.08
C TYR A 43 17.65 9.42 -19.51
N PHE A 44 17.01 8.44 -20.17
CA PHE A 44 17.01 7.05 -19.68
C PHE A 44 18.39 6.40 -19.73
N TYR A 45 19.20 6.73 -20.74
CA TYR A 45 20.60 6.31 -20.80
C TYR A 45 21.39 6.79 -19.57
N TRP A 46 21.31 8.08 -19.24
CA TRP A 46 22.01 8.64 -18.10
C TRP A 46 21.42 8.22 -16.75
N LEU A 47 20.11 8.01 -16.68
CA LEU A 47 19.46 7.47 -15.49
C LEU A 47 19.98 6.07 -15.16
N LYS A 48 20.15 5.20 -16.17
CA LYS A 48 20.77 3.88 -15.98
C LYS A 48 22.17 4.03 -15.40
N ARG A 49 23.00 4.90 -15.98
CA ARG A 49 24.39 5.12 -15.53
C ARG A 49 24.49 5.67 -14.11
N VAL A 50 23.65 6.64 -13.76
CA VAL A 50 23.60 7.21 -12.40
C VAL A 50 23.19 6.14 -11.38
N ARG A 51 22.19 5.30 -11.71
CA ARG A 51 21.79 4.18 -10.85
C ARG A 51 22.91 3.17 -10.67
N THR A 52 23.57 2.75 -11.75
CA THR A 52 24.71 1.82 -11.68
C THR A 52 25.83 2.38 -10.81
N ALA A 53 26.23 3.64 -11.03
CA ALA A 53 27.27 4.28 -10.23
C ALA A 53 26.88 4.40 -8.74
N ALA A 54 25.60 4.68 -8.45
CA ALA A 54 25.10 4.68 -7.08
C ALA A 54 25.18 3.29 -6.43
N CYS A 55 24.77 2.23 -7.15
CA CYS A 55 24.89 0.86 -6.65
C CYS A 55 26.35 0.44 -6.41
N GLU A 56 27.27 0.79 -7.31
CA GLU A 56 28.70 0.50 -7.17
C GLU A 56 29.36 1.28 -6.02
N ALA A 57 28.84 2.46 -5.70
CA ALA A 57 29.33 3.30 -4.60
C ALA A 57 28.79 2.88 -3.23
N LEU A 58 27.69 2.12 -3.19
CA LEU A 58 27.24 1.53 -1.93
C LEU A 58 28.31 0.54 -1.45
N PRO A 59 28.65 0.53 -0.14
CA PRO A 59 29.47 -0.54 0.39
C PRO A 59 28.80 -1.85 0.02
N ALA A 60 29.58 -2.83 -0.45
CA ALA A 60 29.06 -4.17 -0.68
C ALA A 60 28.31 -4.55 0.59
N LEU A 61 26.97 -4.63 0.49
CA LEU A 61 26.19 -5.28 1.52
C LEU A 61 26.87 -6.63 1.61
N GLN A 62 27.53 -6.87 2.74
CA GLN A 62 28.10 -8.17 3.02
C GLN A 62 27.00 -9.14 2.63
N THR A 63 27.33 -10.07 1.74
CA THR A 63 26.50 -11.24 1.47
C THR A 63 26.46 -12.11 2.73
N GLU A 64 26.11 -11.52 3.88
CA GLU A 64 25.15 -12.08 4.81
C GLU A 64 24.04 -12.56 3.90
N THR A 65 24.01 -13.86 3.68
CA THR A 65 23.03 -14.55 2.87
C THR A 65 21.66 -13.98 3.23
N ASN A 66 21.11 -13.10 2.39
CA ASN A 66 19.71 -12.72 2.45
C ASN A 66 18.94 -13.98 2.05
N SER A 67 18.83 -14.89 3.02
CA SER A 67 18.02 -16.08 2.95
C SER A 67 16.61 -15.55 2.70
N ILE A 68 16.09 -15.83 1.51
CA ILE A 68 14.68 -15.60 1.22
C ILE A 68 13.94 -16.61 2.11
N VAL A 69 13.65 -16.21 3.35
CA VAL A 69 12.88 -17.03 4.28
C VAL A 69 11.42 -16.91 3.87
N PRO A 70 10.71 -18.02 3.65
CA PRO A 70 9.27 -17.98 3.44
C PRO A 70 8.63 -17.33 4.67
N ILE A 71 8.06 -16.15 4.49
CA ILE A 71 7.23 -15.55 5.52
C ILE A 71 5.86 -16.22 5.38
N SER A 72 5.54 -17.12 6.31
CA SER A 72 4.19 -17.65 6.42
C SER A 72 3.29 -16.52 6.95
N PHE A 73 2.69 -15.77 6.04
CA PHE A 73 1.52 -14.96 6.39
C PHE A 73 0.34 -15.92 6.48
N SER A 74 -0.20 -16.10 7.68
CA SER A 74 -1.56 -16.62 7.81
C SER A 74 -2.46 -15.57 7.18
N LEU A 75 -2.85 -15.78 5.92
CA LEU A 75 -4.04 -15.13 5.40
C LEU A 75 -5.12 -15.38 6.45
N PRO A 76 -5.82 -14.36 6.97
CA PRO A 76 -7.05 -14.63 7.66
C PRO A 76 -7.84 -15.47 6.69
N GLN A 77 -8.10 -16.73 7.05
CA GLN A 77 -9.09 -17.50 6.34
C GLN A 77 -10.31 -16.60 6.34
N VAL A 78 -10.66 -16.08 5.16
CA VAL A 78 -12.03 -15.67 4.92
C VAL A 78 -12.79 -16.98 4.95
N ASN A 79 -13.03 -17.46 6.16
CA ASN A 79 -14.17 -18.26 6.43
C ASN A 79 -15.33 -17.39 5.93
N PRO A 80 -16.14 -17.84 4.97
CA PRO A 80 -17.44 -17.24 4.76
C PRO A 80 -18.33 -17.61 5.96
N THR A 81 -17.90 -17.29 7.18
CA THR A 81 -18.72 -17.31 8.37
C THR A 81 -19.14 -15.90 8.65
N ALA A 82 -20.31 -15.58 8.08
CA ALA A 82 -21.27 -14.62 8.59
C ALA A 82 -20.74 -13.20 8.81
N THR A 83 -20.65 -12.41 7.74
CA THR A 83 -20.68 -10.95 7.80
C THR A 83 -22.09 -10.38 7.98
N ASP A 84 -23.09 -11.19 8.26
CA ASP A 84 -24.51 -10.79 8.20
C ASP A 84 -25.17 -10.51 9.58
N SER A 85 -24.40 -10.40 10.66
CA SER A 85 -24.98 -10.41 12.02
C SER A 85 -24.96 -9.08 12.77
N LEU A 86 -24.45 -7.97 12.23
CA LEU A 86 -24.53 -6.67 12.94
C LEU A 86 -25.84 -5.91 12.70
N THR A 87 -26.60 -6.24 11.67
CA THR A 87 -27.92 -5.63 11.43
C THR A 87 -29.02 -6.54 11.95
N PRO A 88 -29.92 -6.06 12.84
CA PRO A 88 -31.07 -6.84 13.24
C PRO A 88 -31.99 -7.08 12.04
N ALA A 89 -32.49 -8.31 11.91
CA ALA A 89 -33.44 -8.68 10.88
C ALA A 89 -34.84 -8.10 11.17
N ILE A 90 -35.19 -7.98 12.45
CA ILE A 90 -36.45 -7.41 12.91
C ILE A 90 -36.16 -6.47 14.08
N VAL A 91 -36.76 -5.27 14.05
CA VAL A 91 -36.72 -4.31 15.16
C VAL A 91 -38.16 -3.93 15.52
N VAL A 92 -38.55 -4.18 16.76
CA VAL A 92 -39.86 -3.80 17.32
C VAL A 92 -39.65 -2.70 18.36
N ARG A 93 -40.45 -1.64 18.30
CA ARG A 93 -40.42 -0.53 19.25
C ARG A 93 -41.81 -0.35 19.86
N LEU A 94 -41.90 -0.46 21.18
CA LEU A 94 -43.13 -0.34 21.97
C LEU A 94 -42.85 0.61 23.14
N ASP A 95 -43.43 1.80 23.12
CA ASP A 95 -43.23 2.86 24.13
C ASP A 95 -41.75 3.08 24.50
N SER A 96 -41.32 2.57 25.67
CA SER A 96 -39.96 2.68 26.19
C SER A 96 -39.05 1.46 25.93
N VAL A 97 -39.54 0.44 25.21
CA VAL A 97 -38.84 -0.82 24.97
C VAL A 97 -38.56 -1.01 23.48
N SER A 98 -37.31 -1.36 23.15
CA SER A 98 -36.90 -1.79 21.82
C SER A 98 -36.42 -3.23 21.86
N LEU A 99 -36.97 -4.09 21.00
CA LEU A 99 -36.57 -5.47 20.81
C LEU A 99 -35.92 -5.62 19.43
N GLU A 100 -34.69 -6.12 19.40
CA GLU A 100 -33.91 -6.34 18.19
C GLU A 100 -33.62 -7.84 18.04
N ILE A 101 -34.01 -8.42 16.91
CA ILE A 101 -33.86 -9.85 16.62
C ILE A 101 -32.93 -10.00 15.41
N HIS A 102 -31.82 -10.70 15.61
CA HIS A 102 -30.87 -11.04 14.55
C HIS A 102 -31.23 -12.38 13.89
N ASN A 103 -30.79 -12.59 12.64
CA ASN A 103 -31.01 -13.86 11.91
C ASN A 103 -30.44 -15.11 12.60
N THR A 104 -29.54 -14.91 13.57
CA THR A 104 -28.92 -15.98 14.37
C THR A 104 -29.70 -16.28 15.65
N ALA A 105 -30.79 -15.58 15.95
CA ALA A 105 -31.60 -15.83 17.14
C ALA A 105 -32.32 -17.18 17.03
N SER A 106 -32.21 -18.01 18.06
CA SER A 106 -32.94 -19.29 18.13
C SER A 106 -34.42 -19.05 18.47
N LEU A 107 -35.26 -20.00 18.06
CA LEU A 107 -36.69 -19.98 18.37
C LEU A 107 -36.93 -19.90 19.88
N ASP A 108 -36.21 -20.70 20.67
CA ASP A 108 -36.34 -20.71 22.13
C ASP A 108 -36.02 -19.35 22.76
N LEU A 109 -35.02 -18.65 22.23
CA LEU A 109 -34.65 -17.31 22.70
C LEU A 109 -35.74 -16.30 22.39
N ILE A 110 -36.30 -16.34 21.17
CA ILE A 110 -37.40 -15.46 20.75
C ILE A 110 -38.65 -15.73 21.61
N GLU A 111 -39.02 -17.00 21.81
CA GLU A 111 -40.20 -17.34 22.62
C GLU A 111 -40.06 -16.92 24.08
N ASN A 112 -38.91 -17.20 24.69
CA ASN A 112 -38.67 -16.87 26.09
C ASN A 112 -38.62 -15.36 26.33
N THR A 113 -38.02 -14.60 25.42
CA THR A 113 -37.99 -13.13 25.50
C THR A 113 -39.38 -12.53 25.35
N LEU A 114 -40.18 -13.00 24.38
CA LEU A 114 -41.58 -12.55 24.22
C LEU A 114 -42.45 -12.92 25.42
N ARG A 115 -42.32 -14.13 25.99
CA ARG A 115 -43.03 -14.53 27.22
C ARG A 115 -42.63 -13.66 28.41
N ALA A 116 -41.35 -13.33 28.56
CA ALA A 116 -40.90 -12.44 29.63
C ALA A 116 -41.51 -11.04 29.51
N LEU A 117 -41.55 -10.49 28.29
CA LEU A 117 -42.13 -9.17 28.02
C LEU A 117 -43.65 -9.12 28.25
N GLN A 118 -44.39 -10.23 28.10
CA GLN A 118 -45.83 -10.29 28.43
C GLN A 118 -46.14 -10.01 29.91
N HIS A 119 -45.16 -10.17 30.81
CA HIS A 119 -45.34 -9.96 32.25
C HIS A 119 -44.85 -8.58 32.72
N VAL A 120 -44.28 -7.78 31.81
CA VAL A 120 -43.84 -6.41 32.08
C VAL A 120 -45.06 -5.50 31.84
N ARG A 121 -45.61 -4.95 32.92
CA ARG A 121 -46.77 -4.05 32.92
C ARG A 121 -46.34 -2.62 33.20
#